data_AF-A0A075A1M9-F1
#
_entry.id   AF-A0A075A1M9-F1
#
_cell.length_a   1.000
_cell.length_b   1.000
_cell.length_c   1.000
_cell.angle_alpha   90.00
_cell.angle_beta   90.00
_cell.angle_gamma   90.00
#
_symmetry.space_group_name_H-M   'P 1'
#
loop_
_entity.id
_entity.type
_entity.pdbx_description
1 polymer ?
#
loop_
_entity_poly.entity_id
_entity_poly.type
_entity_poly.pdbx_seq_one_letter_code
_entity_poly.pdbx_strand_id
1 'polypeptide(L)'
;MREPMILLYVAFLQAIMRAHSQCPSPYNEVSPGLCVVRLASANSFCAACEMCAKYGAARGQLAFVLGRNANRVFPNDSETGHTWLGFNKFLTEPTQRAVGWRDVDPRTPGFMTNGPEMQLAVAEPQANSTVVVTHGNGKMYDCPSDCYELGLAVYCEYGGVLPTGLLLQQYRSDFPVSLTEVISSQTHGYGCFAEANSTSIIDCGRKCTLNVACRSLYYGNSSGRCVHATYADSLLPANIASGELNWKRFAKVSYPQVANELFPWN
;
A
#
# COMPACT_ATOMS: atom_id res chain seq x y z
N MET A 1 -0.04 -15.03 -54.38
CA MET A 1 -0.83 -14.03 -53.62
C MET A 1 -1.05 -14.37 -52.14
N ARG A 2 -0.57 -15.51 -51.61
CA ARG A 2 -0.83 -15.95 -50.22
C ARG A 2 0.21 -15.46 -49.20
N GLU A 3 1.46 -15.30 -49.63
CA GLU A 3 2.58 -14.85 -48.78
C GLU A 3 2.54 -13.37 -48.33
N PRO A 4 2.18 -12.38 -49.17
CA PRO A 4 2.19 -10.98 -48.72
C PRO A 4 1.08 -10.70 -47.69
N MET A 5 -0.03 -11.44 -47.75
CA MET A 5 -1.13 -11.30 -46.79
C MET A 5 -0.77 -11.88 -45.41
N ILE A 6 0.03 -12.95 -45.36
CA ILE A 6 0.52 -13.54 -44.10
C ILE A 6 1.53 -12.60 -43.43
N LEU A 7 2.45 -12.00 -44.19
CA LEU A 7 3.40 -11.01 -43.66
C LEU A 7 2.70 -9.77 -43.09
N LEU A 8 1.65 -9.28 -43.76
CA LEU A 8 0.82 -8.18 -43.25
C LEU A 8 0.06 -8.58 -41.98
N TYR A 9 -0.47 -9.80 -41.90
CA TYR A 9 -1.17 -10.28 -40.70
C TYR A 9 -0.21 -10.44 -39.51
N VAL A 10 1.00 -10.96 -39.74
CA VAL A 10 2.04 -11.10 -38.71
C VAL A 10 2.52 -9.72 -38.27
N ALA A 11 2.75 -8.78 -39.18
CA ALA A 11 3.13 -7.40 -38.84
C ALA A 11 2.02 -6.67 -38.07
N PHE A 12 0.76 -6.89 -38.43
CA PHE A 12 -0.40 -6.31 -37.74
C PHE A 12 -0.59 -6.91 -36.35
N LEU A 13 -0.45 -8.24 -36.19
CA LEU A 13 -0.44 -8.91 -34.89
C LEU A 13 0.75 -8.46 -34.03
N GLN A 14 1.94 -8.27 -34.60
CA GLN A 14 3.09 -7.70 -33.89
C GLN A 14 2.87 -6.24 -33.50
N ALA A 15 2.19 -5.43 -34.31
CA ALA A 15 1.82 -4.06 -33.99
C ALA A 15 0.75 -4.00 -32.89
N ILE A 16 -0.24 -4.90 -32.91
CA ILE A 16 -1.25 -5.04 -31.85
C ILE A 16 -0.61 -5.53 -30.54
N MET A 17 0.35 -6.47 -30.62
CA MET A 17 1.11 -6.92 -29.45
C MET A 17 2.07 -5.84 -28.92
N ARG A 18 2.61 -4.97 -29.78
CA ARG A 18 3.41 -3.80 -29.35
C ARG A 18 2.55 -2.66 -28.75
N ALA A 19 1.25 -2.64 -29.04
CA ALA A 19 0.31 -1.66 -28.51
C ALA A 19 -0.27 -2.01 -27.13
N HIS A 20 0.07 -3.18 -26.57
CA HIS A 20 -0.38 -3.61 -25.24
C HIS A 20 0.79 -3.64 -24.27
N SER A 21 0.77 -2.70 -23.31
CA SER A 21 1.57 -2.61 -22.05
C SER A 21 2.63 -1.51 -21.91
N GLN A 22 2.59 -0.39 -22.65
CA GLN A 22 3.48 0.72 -22.31
C GLN A 22 2.97 1.43 -21.04
N CYS A 23 3.73 1.33 -19.95
CA CYS A 23 3.50 2.07 -18.71
C CYS A 23 3.26 3.56 -19.00
N PRO A 24 2.32 4.23 -18.28
CA PRO A 24 2.13 5.65 -18.49
C PRO A 24 3.43 6.39 -18.15
N SER A 25 3.81 7.36 -18.98
CA SER A 25 4.99 8.16 -18.69
C SER A 25 4.83 8.89 -17.33
N PRO A 26 5.87 8.92 -16.47
CA PRO A 26 7.24 8.44 -16.68
C PRO A 26 7.56 7.16 -15.87
N TYR A 27 6.58 6.26 -15.70
CA TYR A 27 6.85 4.94 -15.12
C TYR A 27 7.58 4.06 -16.13
N ASN A 28 8.48 3.22 -15.63
CA ASN A 28 9.20 2.23 -16.41
C ASN A 28 8.55 0.86 -16.22
N GLU A 29 8.36 0.12 -17.31
CA GLU A 29 7.95 -1.29 -17.24
C GLU A 29 9.18 -2.13 -16.87
N VAL A 30 9.17 -2.72 -15.67
CA VAL A 30 10.28 -3.55 -15.18
C VAL A 30 10.02 -5.04 -15.38
N SER A 31 8.75 -5.42 -15.44
CA SER A 31 8.31 -6.75 -15.90
C SER A 31 6.88 -6.63 -16.43
N PRO A 32 6.35 -7.62 -17.18
CA PRO A 32 5.04 -7.49 -17.82
C PRO A 32 3.95 -7.03 -16.84
N GLY A 33 3.34 -5.88 -17.14
CA GLY A 33 2.27 -5.28 -16.35
C GLY A 33 2.71 -4.65 -15.01
N LEU A 34 4.01 -4.52 -14.74
CA LEU A 34 4.55 -3.88 -13.55
C LEU A 34 5.29 -2.59 -13.92
N CYS A 35 4.65 -1.48 -13.58
CA CYS A 35 5.12 -0.14 -13.86
C CYS A 35 5.60 0.53 -12.57
N VAL A 36 6.88 0.92 -12.53
CA VAL A 36 7.47 1.56 -11.35
C VAL A 36 8.23 2.83 -11.70
N VAL A 37 8.33 3.74 -10.74
CA VAL A 37 9.17 4.92 -10.83
C VAL A 37 9.98 5.07 -9.56
N ARG A 38 11.28 5.36 -9.71
CA ARG A 38 12.16 5.70 -8.60
C ARG A 38 12.05 7.18 -8.30
N LEU A 39 11.81 7.54 -7.04
CA LEU A 39 11.81 8.91 -6.55
C LEU A 39 13.07 9.19 -5.70
N ALA A 40 13.08 10.33 -5.01
CA ALA A 40 14.10 10.65 -4.01
C ALA A 40 13.99 9.73 -2.78
N SER A 41 14.90 9.91 -1.83
CA SER A 41 14.88 9.19 -0.56
C SER A 41 13.89 9.78 0.44
N ALA A 42 13.41 8.96 1.37
CA ALA A 42 12.59 9.36 2.50
C ALA A 42 13.17 8.82 3.81
N ASN A 43 12.99 9.57 4.90
CA ASN A 43 13.50 9.21 6.23
C ASN A 43 12.47 8.47 7.11
N SER A 44 11.30 8.13 6.55
CA SER A 44 10.31 7.31 7.22
C SER A 44 9.39 6.63 6.21
N PHE A 45 8.75 5.54 6.64
CA PHE A 45 7.75 4.83 5.86
C PHE A 45 6.59 5.74 5.45
N CYS A 46 6.08 6.56 6.38
CA CYS A 46 4.98 7.48 6.09
C CYS A 46 5.37 8.54 5.07
N ALA A 47 6.60 9.07 5.13
CA ALA A 47 7.11 10.00 4.12
C ALA A 47 7.25 9.32 2.76
N ALA A 48 7.74 8.07 2.70
CA ALA A 48 7.82 7.31 1.46
C ALA A 48 6.43 7.09 0.83
N CYS A 49 5.45 6.70 1.64
CA CYS A 49 4.07 6.54 1.17
C CYS A 49 3.46 7.85 0.69
N GLU A 50 3.66 8.94 1.42
CA GLU A 50 3.18 10.26 1.03
C GLU A 50 3.81 10.71 -0.30
N MET A 51 5.11 10.48 -0.49
CA MET A 51 5.79 10.79 -1.75
C MET A 51 5.14 10.09 -2.94
N CYS A 52 4.89 8.78 -2.84
CA CYS A 52 4.23 8.04 -3.90
C CYS A 52 2.79 8.52 -4.14
N ALA A 53 2.02 8.75 -3.09
CA ALA A 53 0.64 9.20 -3.22
C ALA A 53 0.55 10.59 -3.86
N LYS A 54 1.39 11.55 -3.44
CA LYS A 54 1.48 12.89 -4.05
C LYS A 54 1.90 12.81 -5.51
N TYR A 55 2.89 11.95 -5.80
CA TYR A 55 3.41 11.76 -7.15
C TYR A 55 2.32 11.26 -8.12
N GLY A 56 1.56 10.25 -7.71
CA GLY A 56 0.43 9.72 -8.50
C GLY A 56 -0.71 10.73 -8.61
N ALA A 57 -1.13 11.33 -7.49
CA ALA A 57 -2.24 12.28 -7.46
C ALA A 57 -2.03 13.49 -8.38
N ALA A 58 -0.80 14.02 -8.47
CA ALA A 58 -0.44 15.09 -9.39
C ALA A 58 -0.65 14.74 -10.88
N ARG A 59 -0.84 13.45 -11.20
CA ARG A 59 -1.06 12.92 -12.55
C ARG A 59 -2.43 12.27 -12.71
N GLY A 60 -3.31 12.37 -11.70
CA GLY A 60 -4.59 11.66 -11.69
C GLY A 60 -4.45 10.14 -11.61
N GLN A 61 -3.36 9.65 -11.00
CA GLN A 61 -3.00 8.24 -10.96
C GLN A 61 -2.90 7.73 -9.52
N LEU A 62 -3.26 6.47 -9.32
CA LEU A 62 -2.93 5.76 -8.10
C LEU A 62 -1.45 5.38 -8.15
N ALA A 63 -0.71 5.75 -7.10
CA ALA A 63 0.65 5.29 -6.91
C ALA A 63 0.92 5.04 -5.42
N PHE A 64 1.66 3.99 -5.12
CA PHE A 64 1.95 3.56 -3.76
C PHE A 64 3.35 2.94 -3.68
N VAL A 65 3.91 2.83 -2.47
CA VAL A 65 5.26 2.27 -2.28
C VAL A 65 5.26 0.80 -2.71
N LEU A 66 6.25 0.43 -3.51
CA LEU A 66 6.44 -0.94 -3.99
C LEU A 66 6.50 -1.93 -2.82
N GLY A 67 5.66 -2.96 -2.83
CA GLY A 67 5.59 -3.99 -1.79
C GLY A 67 5.81 -5.38 -2.34
N ARG A 68 4.72 -6.14 -2.52
CA ARG A 68 4.76 -7.56 -2.93
C ARG A 68 5.47 -7.86 -4.24
N ASN A 69 5.59 -6.88 -5.12
CA ASN A 69 6.29 -7.01 -6.39
C ASN A 69 7.80 -6.72 -6.29
N ALA A 70 8.33 -6.43 -5.10
CA ALA A 70 9.74 -6.07 -4.91
C ALA A 70 10.72 -7.09 -5.49
N ASN A 71 10.45 -8.40 -5.35
CA ASN A 71 11.31 -9.45 -5.92
C ASN A 71 11.41 -9.40 -7.46
N ARG A 72 10.43 -8.80 -8.14
CA ARG A 72 10.42 -8.63 -9.60
C ARG A 72 11.16 -7.36 -10.03
N VAL A 73 11.27 -6.38 -9.15
CA VAL A 73 11.95 -5.10 -9.42
C VAL A 73 13.41 -5.16 -9.03
N PHE A 74 13.72 -5.86 -7.95
CA PHE A 74 15.06 -6.01 -7.43
C PHE A 74 15.55 -7.47 -7.50
N PRO A 75 15.68 -8.07 -8.70
CA PRO A 75 16.45 -9.30 -8.81
C PRO A 75 17.91 -8.98 -8.47
N ASN A 76 18.57 -9.86 -7.72
CA ASN A 76 19.97 -9.81 -7.27
C ASN A 76 20.84 -8.65 -7.81
N ASP A 77 21.30 -7.77 -6.91
CA ASP A 77 22.32 -6.73 -7.11
C ASP A 77 21.91 -5.52 -7.97
N SER A 78 20.62 -5.15 -7.98
CA SER A 78 20.06 -4.10 -8.85
C SER A 78 19.91 -2.71 -8.24
N GLU A 79 20.00 -2.55 -6.91
CA GLU A 79 19.95 -1.24 -6.24
C GLU A 79 21.19 -1.03 -5.36
N THR A 80 21.70 0.19 -5.29
CA THR A 80 22.76 0.54 -4.32
C THR A 80 22.13 1.02 -3.02
N GLY A 81 22.17 0.18 -1.99
CA GLY A 81 21.69 0.52 -0.64
C GLY A 81 20.31 -0.05 -0.29
N HIS A 82 19.60 0.64 0.62
CA HIS A 82 18.30 0.22 1.15
C HIS A 82 17.14 1.00 0.53
N THR A 83 16.02 0.30 0.31
CA THR A 83 14.80 0.84 -0.28
C THR A 83 13.60 0.53 0.61
N TRP A 84 12.71 1.50 0.80
CA TRP A 84 11.43 1.30 1.47
C TRP A 84 10.55 0.31 0.72
N LEU A 85 9.96 -0.67 1.42
CA LEU A 85 8.91 -1.51 0.88
C LEU A 85 7.55 -1.20 1.51
N GLY A 86 6.49 -1.52 0.78
CA GLY A 86 5.09 -1.41 1.22
C GLY A 86 4.67 -2.39 2.32
N PHE A 87 5.54 -3.30 2.74
CA PHE A 87 5.19 -4.29 3.75
C PHE A 87 5.17 -3.71 5.16
N ASN A 88 4.16 -4.07 5.94
CA ASN A 88 4.00 -3.61 7.32
C ASN A 88 3.20 -4.59 8.19
N LYS A 89 3.26 -4.39 9.50
CA LYS A 89 2.50 -5.15 10.50
C LYS A 89 1.77 -4.28 11.52
N PHE A 90 1.31 -3.10 11.09
CA PHE A 90 0.71 -2.11 11.99
C PHE A 90 -0.67 -2.50 12.57
N LEU A 91 -1.34 -3.47 11.96
CA LEU A 91 -2.68 -3.90 12.37
C LEU A 91 -2.68 -5.16 13.24
N THR A 92 -1.80 -6.12 12.91
CA THR A 92 -1.72 -7.44 13.53
C THR A 92 -0.29 -7.97 13.42
N GLU A 93 0.16 -8.70 14.43
CA GLU A 93 1.47 -9.35 14.39
C GLU A 93 1.50 -10.52 13.38
N PRO A 94 2.63 -10.72 12.66
CA PRO A 94 2.88 -11.87 11.81
C PRO A 94 2.80 -13.18 12.61
N THR A 95 2.23 -14.23 12.00
CA THR A 95 2.15 -15.56 12.65
C THR A 95 3.48 -16.31 12.57
N GLN A 96 4.26 -16.06 11.51
CA GLN A 96 5.59 -16.65 11.29
C GLN A 96 6.47 -15.63 10.56
N ARG A 97 7.76 -15.94 10.45
CA ARG A 97 8.67 -15.16 9.60
C ARG A 97 8.09 -15.07 8.19
N ALA A 98 8.05 -13.86 7.63
CA ALA A 98 7.55 -13.59 6.27
C ALA A 98 6.07 -13.93 6.02
N VAL A 99 5.28 -14.37 7.01
CA VAL A 99 3.86 -14.73 6.86
C VAL A 99 2.97 -13.80 7.69
N GLY A 100 1.92 -13.25 7.09
CA GLY A 100 0.98 -12.36 7.77
C GLY A 100 1.36 -10.87 7.70
N TRP A 101 2.37 -10.50 6.91
CA TRP A 101 2.68 -9.10 6.63
C TRP A 101 1.67 -8.52 5.64
N ARG A 102 1.24 -7.28 5.88
CA ARG A 102 0.32 -6.55 5.00
C ARG A 102 1.09 -5.71 3.99
N ASP A 103 0.40 -5.24 2.98
CA ASP A 103 0.95 -4.39 1.91
C ASP A 103 0.12 -3.10 1.77
N VAL A 104 0.71 -2.03 1.22
CA VAL A 104 0.06 -0.71 1.07
C VAL A 104 -0.83 -0.58 -0.17
N ASP A 105 -0.81 -1.57 -1.07
CA ASP A 105 -1.61 -1.58 -2.29
C ASP A 105 -3.12 -1.49 -1.95
N PRO A 106 -3.78 -0.35 -2.25
CA PRO A 106 -5.20 -0.17 -1.93
C PRO A 106 -6.15 -1.03 -2.74
N ARG A 107 -5.69 -1.62 -3.84
CA ARG A 107 -6.52 -2.49 -4.70
C ARG A 107 -6.81 -3.81 -4.01
N THR A 108 -5.92 -4.23 -3.11
CA THR A 108 -6.01 -5.51 -2.39
C THR A 108 -5.80 -5.30 -0.88
N PRO A 109 -6.70 -4.54 -0.21
CA PRO A 109 -6.50 -4.12 1.18
C PRO A 109 -6.55 -5.28 2.19
N GLY A 110 -7.01 -6.46 1.77
CA GLY A 110 -7.01 -7.69 2.57
C GLY A 110 -5.77 -8.56 2.38
N PHE A 111 -4.83 -8.18 1.52
CA PHE A 111 -3.64 -8.98 1.25
C PHE A 111 -2.80 -9.21 2.51
N MET A 112 -2.32 -10.43 2.65
CA MET A 112 -1.29 -10.82 3.60
C MET A 112 -0.33 -11.78 2.92
N THR A 113 0.95 -11.68 3.25
CA THR A 113 1.97 -12.59 2.73
C THR A 113 1.75 -14.02 3.21
N ASN A 114 2.07 -14.99 2.36
CA ASN A 114 2.11 -16.41 2.70
C ASN A 114 3.55 -16.98 2.68
N GLY A 115 4.56 -16.14 2.39
CA GLY A 115 5.97 -16.44 2.59
C GLY A 115 6.84 -16.06 1.39
N PRO A 116 6.60 -16.62 0.19
CA PRO A 116 7.41 -16.39 -1.02
C PRO A 116 7.51 -14.93 -1.47
N GLU A 117 6.55 -14.07 -1.09
CA GLU A 117 6.60 -12.65 -1.42
C GLU A 117 7.71 -11.91 -0.66
N MET A 118 8.20 -12.49 0.45
CA MET A 118 9.16 -11.85 1.34
C MET A 118 10.40 -12.71 1.57
N GLN A 119 11.53 -12.23 1.08
CA GLN A 119 12.85 -12.81 1.35
C GLN A 119 13.46 -12.19 2.62
N LEU A 120 12.73 -12.31 3.74
CA LEU A 120 13.12 -11.68 5.01
C LEU A 120 14.35 -12.38 5.59
N ALA A 121 15.42 -11.60 5.77
CA ALA A 121 16.70 -12.07 6.26
C ALA A 121 16.59 -12.65 7.67
N VAL A 122 17.49 -13.58 7.98
CA VAL A 122 17.63 -14.11 9.33
C VAL A 122 18.36 -13.08 10.19
N ALA A 123 17.61 -12.26 10.91
CA ALA A 123 18.13 -11.33 11.91
C ALA A 123 17.61 -11.68 13.32
N GLU A 124 18.30 -11.19 14.35
CA GLU A 124 17.77 -11.21 15.71
C GLU A 124 16.48 -10.36 15.77
N PRO A 125 15.45 -10.79 16.52
CA PRO A 125 14.21 -10.05 16.62
C PRO A 125 14.47 -8.65 17.18
N GLN A 126 14.26 -7.63 16.36
CA GLN A 126 14.30 -6.24 16.82
C GLN A 126 12.94 -5.90 17.45
N ALA A 127 12.97 -5.53 18.72
CA ALA A 127 11.81 -4.94 19.37
C ALA A 127 11.40 -3.69 18.58
N ASN A 128 10.11 -3.56 18.25
CA ASN A 128 9.49 -2.44 17.53
C ASN A 128 9.75 -2.34 16.01
N SER A 129 10.32 -3.35 15.36
CA SER A 129 10.30 -3.38 13.89
C SER A 129 8.89 -3.57 13.39
N THR A 130 8.41 -2.72 12.47
CA THR A 130 7.00 -2.70 12.03
C THR A 130 6.83 -2.63 10.52
N VAL A 131 7.89 -2.31 9.79
CA VAL A 131 7.93 -2.17 8.33
C VAL A 131 9.11 -2.95 7.76
N VAL A 132 9.18 -3.05 6.44
CA VAL A 132 10.23 -3.80 5.75
C VAL A 132 10.95 -2.91 4.76
N VAL A 133 12.25 -3.12 4.65
CA VAL A 133 13.12 -2.53 3.64
C VAL A 133 13.80 -3.65 2.86
N THR A 134 14.16 -3.38 1.61
CA THR A 134 15.01 -4.29 0.83
C THR A 134 16.40 -3.70 0.68
N HIS A 135 17.40 -4.56 0.60
CA HIS A 135 18.78 -4.20 0.28
C HIS A 135 19.10 -4.60 -1.17
N GLY A 136 20.14 -4.00 -1.75
CA GLY A 136 20.58 -4.26 -3.12
C GLY A 136 20.76 -5.73 -3.51
N ASN A 137 21.10 -6.59 -2.56
CA ASN A 137 21.24 -8.04 -2.77
C ASN A 137 19.89 -8.81 -2.79
N GLY A 138 18.76 -8.11 -2.84
CA GLY A 138 17.41 -8.69 -2.86
C GLY A 138 16.91 -9.19 -1.50
N LYS A 139 17.74 -9.13 -0.44
CA LYS A 139 17.31 -9.52 0.92
C LYS A 139 16.50 -8.41 1.55
N MET A 140 15.47 -8.81 2.29
CA MET A 140 14.61 -7.91 3.03
C MET A 140 14.96 -7.91 4.51
N TYR A 141 14.74 -6.78 5.17
CA TYR A 141 15.01 -6.57 6.60
C TYR A 141 13.81 -5.83 7.20
N ASP A 142 13.41 -6.23 8.40
CA ASP A 142 12.43 -5.48 9.17
C ASP A 142 13.11 -4.33 9.91
N CYS A 143 12.39 -3.23 10.08
CA CYS A 143 12.90 -2.01 10.71
C CYS A 143 11.75 -1.28 11.41
N PRO A 144 12.02 -0.39 12.40
CA PRO A 144 11.04 0.58 12.86
C PRO A 144 10.53 1.47 11.72
N SER A 145 9.39 2.15 11.92
CA SER A 145 8.73 2.95 10.87
C SER A 145 9.53 4.18 10.40
N ASP A 146 10.51 4.63 11.16
CA ASP A 146 11.48 5.67 10.78
C ASP A 146 12.82 5.09 10.29
N CYS A 147 13.05 3.79 10.48
CA CYS A 147 14.31 3.09 10.25
C CYS A 147 15.55 3.92 10.65
N TYR A 148 15.52 4.47 11.87
CA TYR A 148 16.60 5.30 12.44
C TYR A 148 16.89 6.57 11.64
N GLU A 149 15.86 7.13 11.01
CA GLU A 149 15.90 8.35 10.19
C GLU A 149 16.83 8.25 8.96
N LEU A 150 17.19 7.04 8.54
CA LEU A 150 17.99 6.82 7.35
C LEU A 150 17.22 7.21 6.10
N GLY A 151 17.85 7.98 5.21
CA GLY A 151 17.28 8.35 3.93
C GLY A 151 17.30 7.18 2.95
N LEU A 152 16.24 6.38 2.89
CA LEU A 152 16.14 5.20 2.02
C LEU A 152 15.44 5.53 0.71
N ALA A 153 15.83 4.85 -0.37
CA ALA A 153 15.24 5.06 -1.69
C ALA A 153 13.74 4.73 -1.69
N VAL A 154 12.98 5.44 -2.52
CA VAL A 154 11.53 5.25 -2.67
C VAL A 154 11.23 4.82 -4.11
N TYR A 155 10.58 3.66 -4.25
CA TYR A 155 10.03 3.20 -5.50
C TYR A 155 8.51 3.16 -5.41
N CYS A 156 7.85 3.77 -6.38
CA CYS A 156 6.39 3.82 -6.46
C CYS A 156 5.88 2.90 -7.57
N GLU A 157 4.96 2.02 -7.23
CA GLU A 157 4.21 1.20 -8.18
C GLU A 157 2.99 1.97 -8.68
N TYR A 158 2.75 1.92 -10.00
CA TYR A 158 1.54 2.44 -10.62
C TYR A 158 0.35 1.50 -10.37
N GLY A 159 -0.71 2.06 -9.81
CA GLY A 159 -1.93 1.33 -9.46
C GLY A 159 -3.09 1.50 -10.42
N GLY A 160 -2.97 2.32 -11.47
CA GLY A 160 -4.08 2.68 -12.36
C GLY A 160 -4.44 4.16 -12.28
N VAL A 161 -5.51 4.54 -13.00
CA VAL A 161 -6.06 5.91 -12.96
C VAL A 161 -6.90 6.06 -11.69
N LEU A 162 -6.86 7.23 -11.05
CA LEU A 162 -7.74 7.51 -9.92
C LEU A 162 -9.20 7.53 -10.39
N PRO A 163 -10.12 6.90 -9.64
CA PRO A 163 -11.52 6.86 -10.02
C PRO A 163 -12.12 8.27 -10.08
N THR A 164 -12.82 8.58 -11.17
CA THR A 164 -13.58 9.82 -11.35
C THR A 164 -15.07 9.56 -11.17
N GLY A 165 -15.77 10.36 -10.37
CA GLY A 165 -17.22 10.29 -10.20
C GLY A 165 -17.69 9.85 -8.81
N LEU A 166 -18.83 9.16 -8.74
CA LEU A 166 -19.42 8.70 -7.48
C LEU A 166 -18.60 7.57 -6.86
N LEU A 167 -17.81 7.90 -5.84
CA LEU A 167 -17.02 6.94 -5.08
C LEU A 167 -17.89 6.20 -4.06
N LEU A 168 -18.50 5.09 -4.48
CA LEU A 168 -19.15 4.16 -3.57
C LEU A 168 -18.08 3.29 -2.90
N GLN A 169 -17.89 3.52 -1.60
CA GLN A 169 -16.93 2.79 -0.78
C GLN A 169 -17.65 2.06 0.34
N GLN A 170 -17.47 0.75 0.40
CA GLN A 170 -17.91 -0.04 1.54
C GLN A 170 -16.86 0.02 2.66
N TYR A 171 -17.36 0.09 3.89
CA TYR A 171 -16.56 0.08 5.11
C TYR A 171 -17.03 -1.05 6.02
N ARG A 172 -16.09 -1.74 6.66
CA ARG A 172 -16.37 -2.87 7.56
C ARG A 172 -15.56 -2.76 8.85
N SER A 173 -16.18 -3.08 9.98
CA SER A 173 -15.53 -3.09 11.29
C SER A 173 -14.71 -4.35 11.55
N ASP A 174 -15.04 -5.45 10.86
CA ASP A 174 -14.44 -6.78 10.98
C ASP A 174 -13.45 -7.10 9.85
N PHE A 175 -13.14 -6.12 9.01
CA PHE A 175 -12.20 -6.26 7.89
C PHE A 175 -10.84 -5.63 8.22
N PRO A 176 -9.72 -6.19 7.72
CA PRO A 176 -9.60 -7.53 7.13
C PRO A 176 -9.62 -8.66 8.18
N VAL A 177 -9.66 -8.29 9.46
CA VAL A 177 -9.75 -9.19 10.61
C VAL A 177 -10.59 -8.52 11.68
N SER A 178 -11.33 -9.30 12.46
CA SER A 178 -12.03 -8.81 13.64
C SER A 178 -11.04 -8.56 14.76
N LEU A 179 -11.03 -7.33 15.29
CA LEU A 179 -10.12 -6.91 16.35
C LEU A 179 -10.85 -6.86 17.69
N THR A 180 -10.23 -7.43 18.72
CA THR A 180 -10.69 -7.28 20.11
C THR A 180 -10.33 -5.90 20.66
N GLU A 181 -9.16 -5.39 20.28
CA GLU A 181 -8.67 -4.07 20.65
C GLU A 181 -8.35 -3.26 19.40
N VAL A 182 -8.84 -2.02 19.34
CA VAL A 182 -8.62 -1.11 18.20
C VAL A 182 -7.57 -0.05 18.52
N ILE A 183 -7.11 0.02 19.77
CA ILE A 183 -6.09 0.94 20.27
C ILE A 183 -4.82 0.13 20.55
N SER A 184 -3.68 0.62 20.09
CA SER A 184 -2.37 0.04 20.40
C SER A 184 -1.80 0.67 21.68
N SER A 185 -1.33 -0.17 22.59
CA SER A 185 -0.58 0.21 23.79
C SER A 185 0.93 0.36 23.54
N GLN A 186 1.43 -0.06 22.37
CA GLN A 186 2.81 0.23 21.98
C GLN A 186 3.01 1.73 21.98
N THR A 187 4.24 2.22 22.16
CA THR A 187 4.54 3.67 22.21
C THR A 187 5.31 4.17 20.98
N HIS A 188 5.75 3.26 20.11
CA HIS A 188 6.57 3.51 18.93
C HIS A 188 6.12 2.58 17.79
N GLY A 189 6.53 2.88 16.55
CA GLY A 189 6.30 1.98 15.40
C GLY A 189 4.87 1.96 14.83
N TYR A 190 4.07 3.02 15.02
CA TYR A 190 2.71 3.04 14.49
C TYR A 190 2.64 3.44 13.01
N GLY A 191 1.46 3.21 12.41
CA GLY A 191 1.14 3.65 11.06
C GLY A 191 0.98 5.17 10.92
N CYS A 192 0.50 5.59 9.75
CA CYS A 192 0.39 7.00 9.38
C CYS A 192 -1.02 7.51 9.66
N PHE A 193 -1.16 8.54 10.49
CA PHE A 193 -2.47 9.06 10.90
C PHE A 193 -2.69 10.51 10.49
N ALA A 194 -3.92 10.83 10.12
CA ALA A 194 -4.37 12.20 9.88
C ALA A 194 -5.71 12.43 10.60
N GLU A 195 -5.80 13.49 11.38
CA GLU A 195 -7.08 13.91 11.97
C GLU A 195 -7.88 14.71 10.93
N ALA A 196 -9.18 14.43 10.85
CA ALA A 196 -10.09 15.11 9.96
C ALA A 196 -11.22 15.72 10.79
N ASN A 197 -11.48 17.00 10.58
CA ASN A 197 -12.67 17.64 11.16
C ASN A 197 -13.90 16.94 10.58
N SER A 198 -14.81 16.43 11.40
CA SER A 198 -16.03 15.78 10.93
C SER A 198 -17.18 16.05 11.88
N THR A 199 -18.41 16.10 11.37
CA THR A 199 -19.61 16.32 12.20
C THR A 199 -20.35 15.02 12.53
N SER A 200 -19.98 13.92 11.87
CA SER A 200 -20.57 12.59 12.09
C SER A 200 -19.63 11.51 11.55
N ILE A 201 -19.91 10.27 11.94
CA ILE A 201 -19.19 9.11 11.41
C ILE A 201 -19.35 8.95 9.89
N ILE A 202 -20.51 9.34 9.35
CA ILE A 202 -20.77 9.31 7.90
C ILE A 202 -19.92 10.37 7.18
N ASP A 203 -19.80 11.57 7.75
CA ASP A 203 -18.91 12.61 7.20
C ASP A 203 -17.43 12.21 7.29
N CYS A 204 -17.03 11.57 8.40
CA CYS A 204 -15.71 10.97 8.55
C CYS A 204 -15.43 9.93 7.45
N GLY A 205 -16.38 9.03 7.20
CA GLY A 205 -16.33 8.03 6.12
C GLY A 205 -16.25 8.66 4.75
N ARG A 206 -17.08 9.67 4.46
CA ARG A 206 -17.04 10.41 3.20
C ARG A 206 -15.66 11.05 2.96
N LYS A 207 -15.09 11.71 3.96
CA LYS A 207 -13.75 12.34 3.86
C LYS A 207 -12.66 11.30 3.65
N CYS A 208 -12.73 10.18 4.37
CA CYS A 208 -11.83 9.05 4.13
C CYS A 208 -11.98 8.51 2.70
N THR A 209 -13.19 8.40 2.15
CA THR A 209 -13.42 7.95 0.77
C THR A 209 -12.79 8.89 -0.26
N LEU A 210 -12.91 10.19 -0.06
CA LEU A 210 -12.33 11.22 -0.93
C LEU A 210 -10.80 11.26 -0.84
N ASN A 211 -10.23 10.84 0.29
CA ASN A 211 -8.79 10.69 0.46
C ASN A 211 -8.32 9.30 -0.01
N VAL A 212 -7.68 9.27 -1.18
CA VAL A 212 -7.14 8.04 -1.80
C VAL A 212 -6.07 7.36 -0.93
N ALA A 213 -5.44 8.08 -0.01
CA ALA A 213 -4.50 7.52 0.96
C ALA A 213 -5.20 6.81 2.13
N CYS A 214 -6.43 7.18 2.48
CA CYS A 214 -7.11 6.61 3.64
C CYS A 214 -7.37 5.10 3.43
N ARG A 215 -7.09 4.27 4.44
CA ARG A 215 -7.30 2.82 4.46
C ARG A 215 -8.34 2.42 5.49
N SER A 216 -8.36 3.08 6.64
CA SER A 216 -9.39 2.91 7.66
C SER A 216 -9.63 4.23 8.39
N LEU A 217 -10.76 4.30 9.08
CA LEU A 217 -11.12 5.43 9.91
C LEU A 217 -11.45 4.96 11.33
N TYR A 218 -11.23 5.88 12.25
CA TYR A 218 -11.53 5.79 13.66
C TYR A 218 -12.42 6.96 14.02
N TYR A 219 -13.53 6.68 14.68
CA TYR A 219 -14.48 7.69 15.11
C TYR A 219 -14.74 7.59 16.62
N GLY A 220 -14.43 8.67 17.34
CA GLY A 220 -14.75 8.85 18.75
C GLY A 220 -16.16 9.39 18.87
N ASN A 221 -17.10 8.60 19.38
CA ASN A 221 -18.51 8.97 19.37
C ASN A 221 -18.83 10.08 20.39
N SER A 222 -18.07 10.16 21.49
CA SER A 222 -18.27 11.18 22.52
C SER A 222 -17.63 12.52 22.13
N SER A 223 -16.43 12.50 21.56
CA SER A 223 -15.71 13.71 21.12
C SER A 223 -16.04 14.17 19.69
N GLY A 224 -16.64 13.32 18.86
CA GLY A 224 -16.83 13.58 17.43
C GLY A 224 -15.54 13.57 16.61
N ARG A 225 -14.42 13.15 17.22
CA ARG A 225 -13.11 13.12 16.56
C ARG A 225 -13.08 12.03 15.50
N CYS A 226 -12.47 12.36 14.37
CA CYS A 226 -12.31 11.46 13.24
C CYS A 226 -10.83 11.39 12.88
N VAL A 227 -10.26 10.19 12.95
CA VAL A 227 -8.86 9.92 12.62
C VAL A 227 -8.82 8.91 11.49
N HIS A 228 -8.04 9.21 10.46
CA HIS A 228 -7.82 8.33 9.32
C HIS A 228 -6.46 7.65 9.46
N ALA A 229 -6.44 6.32 9.36
CA ALA A 229 -5.21 5.61 9.06
C ALA A 229 -4.96 5.68 7.54
N THR A 230 -3.79 6.16 7.16
CA THR A 230 -3.41 6.45 5.78
C THR A 230 -2.29 5.53 5.31
N TYR A 231 -2.31 5.19 4.03
CA TYR A 231 -1.39 4.32 3.28
C TYR A 231 -1.42 2.84 3.70
N ALA A 232 -1.40 2.57 4.99
CA ALA A 232 -1.60 1.27 5.60
C ALA A 232 -2.69 1.34 6.67
N ASP A 233 -3.37 0.22 6.88
CA ASP A 233 -4.30 0.05 7.99
C ASP A 233 -3.53 -0.27 9.27
N SER A 234 -3.93 0.31 10.41
CA SER A 234 -3.13 0.30 11.63
C SER A 234 -4.00 0.52 12.85
N LEU A 235 -3.69 -0.15 13.98
CA LEU A 235 -4.29 0.14 15.28
C LEU A 235 -4.07 1.60 15.68
N LEU A 236 -5.08 2.22 16.31
CA LEU A 236 -5.01 3.62 16.73
C LEU A 236 -4.01 3.78 17.90
N PRO A 237 -2.99 4.63 17.80
CA PRO A 237 -2.05 4.86 18.88
C PRO A 237 -2.72 5.45 20.13
N ALA A 238 -2.34 4.99 21.32
CA ALA A 238 -2.91 5.46 22.58
C ALA A 238 -2.77 6.98 22.79
N ASN A 239 -1.67 7.60 22.33
CA ASN A 239 -1.48 9.04 22.40
C ASN A 239 -2.51 9.82 21.55
N ILE A 240 -2.89 9.30 20.38
CA ILE A 240 -3.91 9.90 19.51
C ILE A 240 -5.32 9.64 20.09
N ALA A 241 -5.54 8.42 20.60
CA ALA A 241 -6.80 7.99 21.19
C ALA A 241 -7.13 8.68 22.53
N SER A 242 -6.15 9.36 23.14
CA SER A 242 -6.26 9.95 24.48
C SER A 242 -7.49 10.86 24.64
N GLY A 243 -8.11 10.78 25.82
CA GLY A 243 -9.29 11.59 26.18
C GLY A 243 -10.64 11.06 25.66
N GLU A 244 -10.67 9.91 24.97
CA GLU A 244 -11.89 9.28 24.45
C GLU A 244 -11.92 7.78 24.81
N LEU A 245 -13.10 7.29 25.17
CA LEU A 245 -13.37 5.87 25.36
C LEU A 245 -14.29 5.39 24.22
N ASN A 246 -14.18 4.12 23.81
CA ASN A 246 -15.04 3.48 22.80
C ASN A 246 -14.87 3.98 21.35
N TRP A 247 -13.62 4.05 20.89
CA TRP A 247 -13.32 4.26 19.48
C TRP A 247 -13.96 3.17 18.61
N LYS A 248 -14.62 3.59 17.52
CA LYS A 248 -15.11 2.68 16.50
C LYS A 248 -14.20 2.74 15.28
N ARG A 249 -13.79 1.57 14.80
CA ARG A 249 -12.93 1.42 13.62
C ARG A 249 -13.73 0.89 12.44
N PHE A 250 -13.49 1.45 11.26
CA PHE A 250 -14.03 0.96 10.00
C PHE A 250 -12.97 0.97 8.91
N ALA A 251 -12.67 -0.18 8.32
CA ALA A 251 -11.71 -0.33 7.24
C ALA A 251 -12.38 -0.29 5.87
N LYS A 252 -11.69 0.32 4.88
CA LYS A 252 -12.08 0.24 3.48
C LYS A 252 -11.83 -1.17 2.98
N VAL A 253 -12.85 -1.75 2.35
CA VAL A 253 -12.69 -2.97 1.55
C VAL A 253 -12.31 -2.61 0.12
N SER A 254 -11.91 -3.60 -0.69
CA SER A 254 -11.65 -3.38 -2.12
C SER A 254 -12.89 -2.79 -2.80
N TYR A 255 -12.68 -1.92 -3.79
CA TYR A 255 -13.78 -1.44 -4.61
C TYR A 255 -14.48 -2.64 -5.28
N PRO A 256 -15.83 -2.68 -5.31
CA PRO A 256 -16.57 -3.78 -5.94
C PRO A 256 -16.15 -4.04 -7.40
N GLN A 257 -15.79 -2.96 -8.12
CA GLN A 257 -15.32 -3.02 -9.51
C GLN A 257 -13.97 -3.76 -9.64
N VAL A 258 -13.04 -3.53 -8.71
CA VAL A 258 -11.73 -4.21 -8.67
C VAL A 258 -11.87 -5.66 -8.19
N ALA A 259 -12.82 -5.94 -7.29
CA ALA A 259 -13.10 -7.30 -6.82
C ALA A 259 -13.58 -8.19 -7.98
N ASN A 260 -14.44 -7.66 -8.87
CA ASN A 260 -14.96 -8.40 -10.02
C ASN A 260 -13.91 -8.61 -11.13
N GLU A 261 -12.94 -7.70 -11.28
CA GLU A 261 -11.85 -7.85 -12.25
C GLU A 261 -10.74 -8.80 -11.77
N LEU A 262 -10.45 -8.83 -10.46
CA LEU A 262 -9.45 -9.73 -9.87
C LEU A 262 -10.00 -11.12 -9.53
N PHE A 263 -11.31 -11.24 -9.28
CA PHE A 263 -12.00 -12.50 -8.96
C PHE A 263 -13.33 -12.60 -9.74
N PRO A 264 -13.29 -12.84 -11.06
CA PRO A 264 -14.48 -12.82 -11.93
C PRO A 264 -15.48 -13.98 -11.69
N TRP A 265 -15.25 -14.84 -10.68
CA TRP A 265 -16.01 -16.07 -10.45
C TRP A 265 -16.57 -16.22 -9.02
N ASN A 266 -16.81 -15.10 -8.32
CA ASN A 266 -17.60 -15.10 -7.08
C ASN A 266 -19.02 -14.59 -7.32
#